data_AF-J0CRW4-F1
#
_entry.id   AF-J0CRW4-F1
#
_cell.length_a   1.000
_cell.length_b   1.000
_cell.length_c   1.000
_cell.angle_alpha   90.00
_cell.angle_beta   90.00
_cell.angle_gamma   90.00
#
_symmetry.space_group_name_H-M   'P 1'
#
loop_
_entity.id
_entity.type
_entity.pdbx_description
1 polymer ?
#
loop_
_entity_poly.entity_id
_entity_poly.type
_entity_poly.pdbx_seq_one_letter_code
_entity_poly.pdbx_strand_id
1 'polypeptide(L)'
;MIFTHIARVITFLAVIFGALQLAIGFGIATEFFGPYAAALARYAPGAANSGEVINRGTYALLLAVALGTLVEISFNIRRGQK
;
A
#
# COMPACT_ATOMS: atom_id res chain seq x y z
N MET A 1 -16.00 -3.25 -17.58
CA MET A 1 -16.50 -4.43 -16.83
C MET A 1 -16.53 -4.10 -15.34
N ILE A 2 -17.36 -4.80 -14.56
CA ILE A 2 -17.41 -4.70 -13.09
C ILE A 2 -16.01 -4.98 -12.52
N PHE A 3 -15.31 -5.99 -13.05
CA PHE A 3 -13.96 -6.36 -12.62
C PHE A 3 -12.94 -5.21 -12.73
N THR A 4 -12.89 -4.48 -13.85
CA THR A 4 -11.98 -3.32 -14.01
C THR A 4 -12.29 -2.20 -13.00
N HIS A 5 -13.56 -2.00 -12.64
CA HIS A 5 -13.93 -1.00 -11.63
C HIS A 5 -13.55 -1.44 -10.23
N ILE A 6 -13.78 -2.72 -9.89
CA ILE A 6 -13.34 -3.30 -8.62
C ILE A 6 -11.82 -3.25 -8.51
N ALA A 7 -11.09 -3.64 -9.54
CA ALA A 7 -9.63 -3.58 -9.59
C ALA A 7 -9.11 -2.15 -9.41
N ARG A 8 -9.80 -1.14 -9.95
CA ARG A 8 -9.49 0.27 -9.70
C ARG A 8 -9.63 0.63 -8.22
N VAL A 9 -10.73 0.24 -7.58
CA VAL A 9 -10.96 0.49 -6.14
C VAL A 9 -9.89 -0.21 -5.30
N ILE A 10 -9.62 -1.48 -5.57
CA ILE A 10 -8.57 -2.26 -4.89
C ILE A 10 -7.21 -1.58 -5.04
N THR A 11 -6.89 -1.08 -6.23
CA THR A 11 -5.64 -0.35 -6.48
C THR A 11 -5.54 0.89 -5.59
N PHE A 12 -6.59 1.71 -5.52
CA PHE A 12 -6.61 2.88 -4.64
C PHE A 12 -6.43 2.50 -3.17
N LEU A 13 -7.11 1.46 -2.70
CA LEU A 13 -6.96 0.97 -1.34
C LEU A 13 -5.52 0.48 -1.08
N ALA A 14 -4.94 -0.27 -2.01
CA ALA A 14 -3.57 -0.76 -1.89
C ALA A 14 -2.55 0.39 -1.82
N VAL A 15 -2.75 1.47 -2.59
CA VAL A 15 -1.92 2.69 -2.47
C VAL A 15 -2.04 3.30 -1.08
N ILE A 16 -3.26 3.51 -0.59
CA ILE A 16 -3.51 4.15 0.71
C ILE A 16 -2.92 3.31 1.85
N PHE A 17 -3.20 2.01 1.88
CA PHE A 17 -2.69 1.13 2.92
C PHE A 17 -1.17 0.96 2.84
N GLY A 18 -0.59 0.88 1.64
CA GLY A 18 0.85 0.82 1.46
C GLY A 18 1.54 2.09 1.98
N ALA A 19 1.01 3.27 1.62
CA ALA A 19 1.53 4.55 2.09
C ALA A 19 1.42 4.71 3.62
N LEU A 20 0.31 4.27 4.21
CA LEU A 20 0.15 4.25 5.67
C LEU A 20 1.15 3.33 6.36
N GLN A 21 1.41 2.14 5.82
CA GLN A 21 2.42 1.25 6.38
C GLN A 21 3.83 1.83 6.29
N LEU A 22 4.17 2.51 5.20
CA LEU A 22 5.44 3.23 5.12
C LEU A 22 5.51 4.34 6.18
N ALA A 23 4.47 5.17 6.29
CA ALA A 23 4.44 6.24 7.29
C ALA A 23 4.58 5.70 8.72
N ILE A 24 3.88 4.60 9.05
CA ILE A 24 3.98 3.92 10.34
C ILE A 24 5.40 3.37 10.55
N GLY A 25 5.91 2.63 9.57
CA GLY A 25 7.23 2.01 9.64
C GLY A 25 8.35 3.04 9.84
N PHE A 26 8.33 4.14 9.08
CA PHE A 26 9.27 5.24 9.25
C PHE A 26 9.07 5.95 10.58
N GLY A 27 7.84 6.25 11.00
CA GLY A 27 7.60 6.92 12.28
C GLY A 27 7.97 6.07 13.50
N ILE A 28 7.92 4.74 13.40
CA ILE A 28 8.49 3.84 14.43
C ILE A 28 10.01 3.90 14.38
N ALA A 29 10.62 3.79 13.18
CA ALA A 29 12.06 3.80 13.01
C ALA A 29 12.74 5.10 13.48
N THR A 30 12.05 6.24 13.37
CA THR A 30 12.54 7.55 13.83
C THR A 30 12.09 7.90 15.25
N GLU A 31 11.47 6.95 15.99
CA GLU A 31 10.90 7.16 17.33
C GLU A 31 9.91 8.33 17.43
N PHE A 32 9.28 8.71 16.31
CA PHE A 32 8.34 9.83 16.25
C PHE A 32 7.05 9.52 17.03
N PHE A 33 6.63 8.26 17.03
CA PHE A 33 5.46 7.78 17.79
C PHE A 33 5.77 7.44 19.26
N GLY A 34 6.96 7.80 19.74
CA GLY A 34 7.47 7.46 21.07
C GLY A 34 8.44 6.27 21.06
N PRO A 35 8.67 5.64 22.21
CA PRO A 35 9.68 4.59 22.35
C PRO A 35 9.45 3.44 21.37
N TYR A 36 10.51 3.05 20.66
CA TYR A 36 10.46 2.09 19.55
C TYR A 36 9.65 0.83 19.86
N ALA A 37 9.92 0.16 20.98
CA ALA A 37 9.25 -1.08 21.36
C ALA A 37 7.74 -0.90 21.61
N ALA A 38 7.35 0.21 22.24
CA ALA A 38 5.94 0.52 22.51
C ALA A 38 5.20 0.92 21.23
N ALA A 39 5.85 1.70 20.35
CA ALA A 39 5.29 2.09 19.06
C ALA A 39 5.12 0.88 18.13
N LEU A 40 6.10 -0.03 18.10
CA LEU A 40 6.03 -1.27 17.32
C LEU A 40 4.87 -2.16 17.79
N ALA A 41 4.73 -2.36 19.11
CA ALA A 41 3.64 -3.17 19.66
C ALA A 41 2.25 -2.55 19.38
N ARG A 42 2.15 -1.22 19.36
CA ARG A 42 0.87 -0.52 19.16
C ARG A 42 0.44 -0.42 17.70
N TYR A 43 1.37 -0.08 16.80
CA TYR A 43 1.04 0.28 15.43
C TYR A 43 1.39 -0.81 14.41
N ALA A 44 2.21 -1.79 14.80
CA ALA A 44 2.63 -2.88 13.94
C ALA A 44 2.60 -4.24 14.67
N PRO A 45 1.43 -4.65 15.18
CA PRO A 45 1.29 -5.94 15.85
C PRO A 45 1.71 -7.07 14.91
N GLY A 46 2.59 -7.96 15.38
CA GLY A 46 3.09 -9.09 14.60
C GLY A 46 4.15 -8.74 13.54
N ALA A 47 4.71 -7.54 13.55
CA ALA A 47 5.96 -7.24 12.83
C ALA A 47 7.15 -7.43 13.77
N ALA A 48 8.21 -8.09 13.29
CA ALA A 48 9.42 -8.31 14.07
C ALA A 48 10.22 -7.00 14.28
N ASN A 49 10.14 -6.08 13.32
CA ASN A 49 10.78 -4.77 13.37
C ASN A 49 10.09 -3.78 12.42
N SER A 50 10.44 -2.50 12.54
CA SER A 50 9.95 -1.41 11.68
C SER A 50 10.25 -1.64 10.19
N GLY A 51 11.41 -2.23 9.87
CA GLY A 51 11.81 -2.59 8.51
C GLY A 51 10.84 -3.57 7.84
N GLU A 52 10.26 -4.51 8.60
CA GLU A 52 9.26 -5.43 8.08
C GLU A 52 7.96 -4.71 7.69
N VAL A 53 7.53 -3.72 8.48
CA VAL A 53 6.37 -2.86 8.18
C VAL A 53 6.63 -2.05 6.90
N ILE A 54 7.83 -1.49 6.78
CA ILE A 54 8.25 -0.76 5.58
C ILE A 54 8.24 -1.69 4.36
N ASN A 55 8.74 -2.93 4.49
CA ASN A 55 8.73 -3.90 3.40
C ASN A 55 7.31 -4.24 2.94
N ARG A 56 6.41 -4.55 3.89
CA ARG A 56 5.00 -4.83 3.59
C ARG A 56 4.33 -3.65 2.88
N GLY A 57 4.58 -2.42 3.33
CA GLY A 57 4.12 -1.19 2.68
C GLY A 57 4.67 -1.02 1.26
N THR A 58 5.97 -1.23 1.08
CA THR A 58 6.65 -1.16 -0.22
C THR A 58 6.07 -2.14 -1.23
N TYR A 59 5.88 -3.41 -0.84
CA TYR A 59 5.28 -4.41 -1.71
C TYR A 59 3.82 -4.09 -2.06
N ALA A 60 3.04 -3.57 -1.11
CA ALA A 60 1.67 -3.14 -1.37
C ALA A 60 1.63 -2.00 -2.42
N LEU A 61 2.55 -1.03 -2.34
CA LEU A 61 2.66 0.04 -3.33
C LEU A 61 3.08 -0.48 -4.71
N LEU A 62 4.08 -1.36 -4.78
CA LEU A 62 4.51 -1.95 -6.04
C LEU A 62 3.37 -2.74 -6.71
N LEU A 63 2.63 -3.52 -5.92
CA LEU A 63 1.45 -4.23 -6.39
C LEU A 63 0.38 -3.26 -6.88
N ALA A 64 0.14 -2.17 -6.16
CA ALA A 64 -0.82 -1.15 -6.55
C ALA A 64 -0.43 -0.48 -7.87
N VAL A 65 0.84 -0.16 -8.08
CA VAL A 65 1.33 0.40 -9.35
C VAL A 65 1.05 -0.58 -10.49
N ALA A 66 1.43 -1.85 -10.34
CA ALA A 66 1.21 -2.87 -11.35
C ALA A 66 -0.28 -3.04 -11.70
N LEU A 67 -1.14 -3.16 -10.68
CA LEU A 67 -2.59 -3.27 -10.87
C LEU A 67 -3.19 -2.00 -11.49
N GLY A 68 -2.74 -0.82 -11.06
CA GLY A 68 -3.18 0.46 -11.61
C GLY A 68 -2.86 0.59 -13.09
N THR A 69 -1.66 0.22 -13.50
CA THR A 69 -1.26 0.20 -14.92
C THR A 69 -2.16 -0.74 -15.73
N LEU A 70 -2.45 -1.95 -15.23
CA LEU A 70 -3.34 -2.90 -15.90
C LEU A 70 -4.77 -2.37 -16.02
N VAL A 71 -5.28 -1.74 -14.96
CA VAL A 71 -6.60 -1.10 -14.94
C VAL A 71 -6.68 0.02 -15.97
N GLU A 72 -5.65 0.86 -16.06
CA GLU A 72 -5.58 1.97 -17.00
C GLU A 72 -5.51 1.49 -18.45
N ILE A 73 -4.67 0.48 -18.74
CA ILE A 73 -4.63 -0.18 -20.06
C ILE A 73 -6.01 -0.72 -20.42
N SER A 74 -6.68 -1.43 -19.50
CA SER A 74 -8.02 -1.98 -19.73
C SER A 74 -9.05 -0.90 -20.09
N PHE A 75 -8.99 0.27 -19.44
CA PHE A 75 -9.86 1.39 -19.77
C PHE A 75 -9.52 2.05 -21.12
N ASN A 76 -8.23 2.20 -21.44
CA ASN A 76 -7.78 2.83 -22.68
C ASN A 76 -8.07 1.98 -23.91
N ILE A 77 -7.85 0.67 -23.86
CA ILE A 77 -8.23 -0.26 -24.94
C ILE A 77 -9.72 -0.14 -25.24
N ARG A 78 -10.56 -0.05 -24.21
CA ARG A 78 -12.02 0.08 -24.38
C ARG A 78 -12.45 1.41 -24.97
N ARG A 79 -11.75 2.51 -24.65
CA ARG A 79 -12.03 3.83 -25.23
C ARG A 79 -11.70 3.87 -26.72
N GLY A 80 -10.65 3.19 -27.16
CA GLY A 80 -10.29 3.10 -28.58
C GLY A 80 -11.19 2.20 -29.43
N GLN A 81 -12.04 1.37 -28.82
CA GLN A 81 -13.01 0.51 -29.54
C GLN A 81 -14.40 1.14 -29.69
N LYS A 82 -14.64 2.31 -29.09
CA LYS A 82 -15.89 3.07 -29.22
C LYS A 82 -15.70 4.20 -30.23
#